data_AF-A0A098S9A3-F1
#
_entry.id   AF-A0A098S9A3-F1
#
_cell.length_a   1.000
_cell.length_b   1.000
_cell.length_c   1.000
_cell.angle_alpha   90.00
_cell.angle_beta   90.00
_cell.angle_gamma   90.00
#
_symmetry.space_group_name_H-M   'P 1'
#
loop_
_entity.id
_entity.type
_entity.pdbx_description
1 polymer ?
#
loop_
_entity_poly.entity_id
_entity_poly.type
_entity_poly.pdbx_seq_one_letter_code
_entity_poly.pdbx_strand_id
1 'polypeptide(L)'
;MRITLFFLFLLLQQTLAFAQTVELPLKSPAASTALTIGYTHISIDYSAPSVLDREIWGGLVPYDTLWRAGANAATTIGFSTDVKVNGQPLKAGKYALLVLPRKDSTWTVIFNQNTSLRGTNGYQPEQDALRVDIRPKFARTRHQEMLQYEIVRQNIENGYILLSWEKLRLYLPIKVETMDRAITEIEEALAATPDEGEWEIYLQAADFLFWSGAVNPARTYAQKSVDNKPTAQGYWLLARINAKQEAYQAALEATSEALKLADNNFKARYGKTVQEKQAAWKDERQ
;
A
#
# COMPACT_ATOMS: atom_id res chain seq x y z
N MET A 1 52.83 38.06 -61.44
CA MET A 1 52.41 39.09 -60.46
C MET A 1 51.06 38.65 -59.89
N ARG A 2 51.00 38.31 -58.58
CA ARG A 2 49.79 38.12 -57.74
C ARG A 2 48.94 36.89 -58.10
N ILE A 3 48.60 35.90 -57.26
CA ILE A 3 48.30 35.80 -55.82
C ILE A 3 48.60 34.34 -55.40
N THR A 4 49.56 34.07 -54.50
CA THR A 4 49.41 33.90 -53.04
C THR A 4 48.83 32.54 -52.61
N LEU A 5 49.71 31.74 -52.01
CA LEU A 5 49.50 30.74 -50.95
C LEU A 5 48.08 30.13 -50.79
N PHE A 6 47.97 28.84 -51.09
CA PHE A 6 47.01 27.95 -50.43
C PHE A 6 47.76 26.74 -49.86
N PHE A 7 48.78 27.02 -49.07
CA PHE A 7 49.34 26.09 -48.09
C PHE A 7 48.59 26.34 -46.78
N LEU A 8 48.32 25.27 -46.03
CA LEU A 8 47.93 25.28 -44.61
C LEU A 8 46.43 25.35 -44.29
N PHE A 9 45.70 24.25 -44.51
CA PHE A 9 44.66 23.82 -43.55
C PHE A 9 44.31 22.33 -43.72
N LEU A 10 45.28 21.44 -43.52
CA LEU A 10 45.00 20.02 -43.28
C LEU A 10 44.49 19.90 -41.83
N LEU A 11 43.23 20.29 -41.61
CA LEU A 11 42.56 20.13 -40.33
C LEU A 11 42.31 18.64 -40.13
N LEU A 12 43.15 18.03 -39.30
CA LEU A 12 43.03 16.68 -38.79
C LEU A 12 41.73 16.57 -37.98
N GLN A 13 40.61 16.26 -38.63
CA GLN A 13 39.36 15.94 -37.95
C GLN A 13 39.51 14.57 -37.29
N GLN A 14 39.87 14.57 -36.00
CA GLN A 14 39.70 13.39 -35.16
C GLN A 14 38.20 13.13 -35.02
N THR A 15 37.69 12.18 -35.79
CA THR A 15 36.36 11.65 -35.52
C THR A 15 36.41 10.94 -34.18
N LEU A 16 35.77 11.51 -33.16
CA LEU A 16 35.39 10.78 -31.96
C LEU A 16 34.44 9.66 -32.43
N ALA A 17 34.99 8.47 -32.62
CA ALA A 17 34.20 7.26 -32.78
C ALA A 17 33.52 7.01 -31.42
N PHE A 18 32.33 7.59 -31.23
CA PHE A 18 31.40 7.07 -30.26
C PHE A 18 31.12 5.64 -30.67
N ALA A 19 31.67 4.68 -29.92
CA ALA A 19 31.23 3.29 -30.02
C ALA A 19 29.73 3.30 -29.74
N GLN A 20 28.92 3.20 -30.81
CA GLN A 20 27.48 3.03 -30.69
C GLN A 20 27.25 1.69 -30.01
N THR A 21 27.08 1.73 -28.70
CA THR A 21 26.70 0.57 -27.93
C THR A 21 25.25 0.32 -28.28
N VAL A 22 24.97 -0.81 -28.93
CA VAL A 22 23.59 -1.18 -29.28
C VAL A 22 22.82 -1.37 -27.98
N GLU A 23 21.84 -0.51 -27.73
CA GLU A 23 20.96 -0.64 -26.58
C GLU A 23 19.87 -1.67 -26.90
N LEU A 24 20.04 -2.89 -26.39
CA LEU A 24 19.09 -3.99 -26.57
C LEU A 24 18.15 -4.11 -25.35
N PRO A 25 16.89 -4.49 -25.53
CA PRO A 25 15.99 -4.78 -24.42
C PRO A 25 16.57 -5.83 -23.47
N LEU A 26 16.49 -5.58 -22.17
CA LEU A 26 16.90 -6.55 -21.15
C LEU A 26 15.94 -7.75 -21.17
N LYS A 27 16.48 -8.97 -21.08
CA LYS A 27 15.70 -10.22 -20.96
C LYS A 27 14.78 -10.23 -19.73
N SER A 28 15.14 -9.48 -18.69
CA SER A 28 14.33 -9.29 -17.49
C SER A 28 14.07 -7.79 -17.35
N PRO A 29 12.93 -7.30 -17.88
CA PRO A 29 12.61 -5.88 -17.85
C PRO A 29 12.47 -5.37 -16.42
N ALA A 30 12.76 -4.09 -16.22
CA ALA A 30 12.51 -3.41 -14.96
C ALA A 30 10.99 -3.25 -14.74
N ALA A 31 10.54 -3.43 -13.50
CA ALA A 31 9.17 -3.26 -13.08
C ALA A 31 9.14 -2.66 -11.67
N SER A 32 8.04 -1.98 -11.34
CA SER A 32 7.81 -1.46 -10.01
C SER A 32 6.34 -1.49 -9.64
N THR A 33 6.06 -1.48 -8.34
CA THR A 33 4.72 -1.30 -7.80
C THR A 33 4.80 -0.47 -6.53
N ALA A 34 3.78 0.34 -6.28
CA ALA A 34 3.69 1.13 -5.08
C ALA A 34 2.22 1.24 -4.62
N LEU A 35 2.02 1.27 -3.31
CA LEU A 35 0.72 1.47 -2.70
C LEU A 35 0.91 2.13 -1.34
N THR A 36 -0.01 3.03 -0.99
CA THR A 36 -0.11 3.56 0.38
C THR A 36 -1.14 2.76 1.16
N ILE A 37 -0.75 2.22 2.32
CA ILE A 37 -1.65 1.64 3.31
C ILE A 37 -1.62 2.57 4.53
N GLY A 38 -2.76 3.14 4.88
CA GLY A 38 -2.83 4.17 5.91
C GLY A 38 -1.92 5.35 5.58
N TYR A 39 -1.00 5.67 6.49
CA TYR A 39 0.02 6.71 6.29
C TYR A 39 1.34 6.21 5.69
N THR A 40 1.45 4.91 5.40
CA THR A 40 2.70 4.30 4.95
C THR A 40 2.69 4.10 3.44
N HIS A 41 3.59 4.81 2.76
CA HIS A 41 3.91 4.56 1.37
C HIS A 41 4.87 3.37 1.28
N ILE A 42 4.49 2.38 0.47
CA ILE A 42 5.25 1.16 0.22
C ILE A 42 5.60 1.12 -1.26
N SER A 43 6.87 0.91 -1.60
CA SER A 43 7.35 0.80 -2.98
C SER A 43 8.24 -0.42 -3.16
N ILE A 44 8.16 -1.05 -4.34
CA ILE A 44 8.98 -2.20 -4.71
C ILE A 44 9.53 -1.95 -6.12
N ASP A 45 10.85 -1.97 -6.26
CA ASP A 45 11.56 -1.90 -7.54
C ASP A 45 12.25 -3.24 -7.80
N TYR A 46 12.05 -3.84 -8.97
CA TYR A 46 12.58 -5.17 -9.30
C TYR A 46 12.84 -5.33 -10.80
N SER A 47 13.61 -6.36 -11.17
CA SER A 47 13.62 -6.86 -12.55
C SER A 47 12.83 -8.16 -12.62
N ALA A 48 11.98 -8.29 -13.64
CA ALA A 48 10.97 -9.33 -13.76
C ALA A 48 11.40 -10.45 -14.72
N PRO A 49 12.08 -11.53 -14.26
CA PRO A 49 12.41 -12.67 -15.11
C PRO A 49 11.18 -13.50 -15.50
N SER A 50 11.19 -14.04 -16.71
CA SER A 50 10.18 -15.01 -17.18
C SER A 50 10.61 -16.47 -16.92
N VAL A 51 9.65 -17.40 -16.90
CA VAL A 51 9.93 -18.83 -16.71
C VAL A 51 10.68 -19.40 -17.92
N LEU A 52 10.17 -19.18 -19.13
CA LEU A 52 10.76 -19.60 -20.42
C LEU A 52 11.08 -21.11 -20.47
N ASP A 53 10.13 -21.96 -20.10
CA ASP A 53 10.25 -23.43 -20.10
C ASP A 53 11.40 -24.00 -19.25
N ARG A 54 11.87 -23.24 -18.25
CA ARG A 54 12.93 -23.67 -17.32
C ARG A 54 12.34 -24.14 -16.01
N GLU A 55 13.04 -25.07 -15.37
CA GLU A 55 12.82 -25.38 -13.96
C GLU A 55 13.27 -24.21 -13.09
N ILE A 56 12.31 -23.57 -12.41
CA ILE A 56 12.58 -22.38 -11.60
C ILE A 56 13.10 -22.76 -10.23
N TRP A 57 12.36 -23.57 -9.47
CA TRP A 57 12.67 -23.88 -8.08
C TRP A 57 13.48 -25.16 -7.98
N GLY A 58 14.69 -25.08 -7.46
CA GLY A 58 15.67 -26.17 -7.51
C GLY A 58 16.56 -26.16 -8.77
N GLY A 59 16.13 -25.47 -9.82
CA GLY A 59 16.92 -25.20 -11.04
C GLY A 59 17.50 -23.79 -11.03
N LEU A 60 16.84 -22.86 -11.72
CA LEU A 60 17.30 -21.46 -11.84
C LEU A 60 17.48 -20.75 -10.50
N VAL A 61 16.60 -21.05 -9.53
CA VAL A 61 16.68 -20.63 -8.14
C VAL A 61 16.96 -21.89 -7.31
N PRO A 62 18.25 -22.17 -7.02
CA PRO A 62 18.62 -23.32 -6.20
C PRO A 62 18.07 -23.18 -4.78
N TYR A 63 17.67 -24.30 -4.19
CA TYR A 63 17.38 -24.33 -2.77
C TYR A 63 18.64 -24.12 -1.94
N ASP A 64 18.46 -23.67 -0.69
CA ASP A 64 19.52 -23.46 0.29
C ASP A 64 20.57 -22.41 -0.13
N THR A 65 20.27 -21.65 -1.18
CA THR A 65 21.10 -20.60 -1.74
C THR A 65 20.36 -19.28 -1.73
N LEU A 66 21.03 -18.21 -1.30
CA LEU A 66 20.44 -16.88 -1.27
C LEU A 66 20.04 -16.44 -2.69
N TRP A 67 18.84 -15.90 -2.82
CA TRP A 67 18.29 -15.38 -4.06
C TRP A 67 17.90 -13.91 -3.88
N ARG A 68 18.23 -13.10 -4.89
CA ARG A 68 17.94 -11.65 -4.94
C ARG A 68 16.46 -11.28 -5.16
N ALA A 69 15.57 -12.28 -5.09
CA ALA A 69 14.13 -12.12 -5.30
C ALA A 69 13.76 -11.41 -6.64
N GLY A 70 14.55 -11.64 -7.69
CA GLY A 70 14.43 -10.92 -8.98
C GLY A 70 15.57 -11.26 -9.94
N ALA A 71 15.80 -10.41 -10.94
CA ALA A 71 16.90 -10.50 -11.91
C ALA A 71 17.82 -9.26 -11.89
N ASN A 72 19.03 -9.37 -12.45
CA ASN A 72 20.00 -8.26 -12.55
C ASN A 72 20.39 -7.66 -11.17
N ALA A 73 19.85 -6.48 -10.82
CA ALA A 73 20.01 -5.88 -9.51
C ALA A 73 19.15 -6.59 -8.45
N ALA A 74 19.48 -6.41 -7.16
CA ALA A 74 18.59 -6.89 -6.11
C ALA A 74 17.24 -6.16 -6.15
N THR A 75 16.16 -6.90 -5.91
CA THR A 75 14.85 -6.27 -5.67
C THR A 75 14.97 -5.38 -4.44
N THR A 76 14.41 -4.17 -4.51
CA THR A 76 14.39 -3.26 -3.37
C THR A 76 12.97 -2.96 -2.93
N ILE A 77 12.78 -2.77 -1.63
CA ILE A 77 11.52 -2.43 -1.01
C ILE A 77 11.70 -1.24 -0.07
N GLY A 78 10.80 -0.26 -0.17
CA GLY A 78 10.79 0.94 0.65
C GLY A 78 9.53 1.02 1.52
N PHE A 79 9.70 1.50 2.75
CA PHE A 79 8.63 1.86 3.67
C PHE A 79 8.87 3.29 4.18
N SER A 80 7.87 4.17 4.03
CA SER A 80 7.99 5.57 4.49
C SER A 80 7.81 5.74 5.99
N THR A 81 7.24 4.75 6.68
CA THR A 81 7.11 4.72 8.15
C THR A 81 7.47 3.34 8.67
N ASP A 82 7.60 3.20 9.99
CA ASP A 82 7.83 1.92 10.64
C ASP A 82 6.66 0.95 10.34
N VAL A 83 6.99 -0.33 10.13
CA VAL A 83 6.01 -1.37 9.82
C VAL A 83 6.28 -2.62 10.67
N LYS A 84 5.31 -3.54 10.69
CA LYS A 84 5.54 -4.91 11.10
C LYS A 84 5.44 -5.82 9.88
N VAL A 85 6.48 -6.58 9.61
CA VAL A 85 6.50 -7.60 8.57
C VAL A 85 6.40 -8.97 9.23
N ASN A 86 5.38 -9.75 8.86
CA ASN A 86 5.09 -11.04 9.50
C ASN A 86 5.05 -10.96 11.05
N GLY A 87 4.53 -9.86 11.58
CA GLY A 87 4.44 -9.59 13.02
C GLY A 87 5.71 -9.01 13.66
N GLN A 88 6.85 -8.99 12.97
CA GLN A 88 8.11 -8.48 13.48
C GLN A 88 8.35 -7.02 13.07
N PRO A 89 8.86 -6.16 13.97
CA PRO A 89 9.08 -4.75 13.66
C PRO A 89 10.19 -4.56 12.61
N LEU A 90 9.98 -3.62 11.70
CA LEU A 90 10.95 -3.13 10.73
C LEU A 90 10.84 -1.60 10.69
N LYS A 91 11.97 -0.92 10.83
CA LYS A 91 12.00 0.54 10.77
C LYS A 91 11.70 1.05 9.36
N ALA A 92 11.27 2.31 9.26
CA ALA A 92 11.18 3.02 7.99
C ALA A 92 12.53 2.98 7.28
N GLY A 93 12.52 2.81 5.95
CA GLY A 93 13.76 2.72 5.18
C GLY A 93 13.58 2.01 3.85
N LYS A 94 14.69 1.91 3.11
CA LYS A 94 14.80 1.15 1.86
C LYS A 94 15.72 -0.04 2.08
N TYR A 95 15.30 -1.22 1.64
CA TYR A 95 15.98 -2.48 1.87
C TYR A 95 16.13 -3.26 0.57
N ALA A 96 17.24 -3.99 0.42
CA ALA A 96 17.30 -5.08 -0.54
C ALA A 96 16.51 -6.27 -0.01
N LEU A 97 15.69 -6.86 -0.87
CA LEU A 97 14.91 -8.06 -0.57
C LEU A 97 15.70 -9.29 -1.04
N LEU A 98 16.03 -10.15 -0.09
CA LEU A 98 16.67 -11.43 -0.35
C LEU A 98 15.80 -12.56 0.18
N VAL A 99 15.88 -13.72 -0.45
CA VAL A 99 15.11 -14.90 -0.08
C VAL A 99 16.04 -16.10 -0.02
N LEU A 100 15.96 -16.87 1.06
CA LEU A 100 16.61 -18.17 1.20
C LEU A 100 15.54 -19.27 1.07
N PRO A 101 15.34 -19.82 -0.14
CA PRO A 101 14.36 -20.85 -0.38
C PRO A 101 14.82 -22.20 0.18
N ARG A 102 13.86 -22.97 0.69
CA ARG A 102 14.04 -24.34 1.19
C ARG A 102 13.03 -25.25 0.49
N LYS A 103 13.43 -26.48 0.14
CA LYS A 103 12.57 -27.38 -0.64
C LYS A 103 11.27 -27.74 0.08
N ASP A 104 11.39 -28.17 1.33
CA ASP A 104 10.28 -28.75 2.11
C ASP A 104 10.06 -28.02 3.45
N SER A 105 10.35 -26.72 3.51
CA SER A 105 10.24 -25.91 4.74
C SER A 105 9.82 -24.46 4.44
N THR A 106 9.75 -23.65 5.48
CA THR A 106 9.60 -22.20 5.35
C THR A 106 10.82 -21.59 4.68
N TRP A 107 10.59 -20.52 3.92
CA TRP A 107 11.63 -19.71 3.29
C TRP A 107 11.93 -18.52 4.15
N THR A 108 13.20 -18.17 4.30
CA THR A 108 13.59 -16.97 5.04
C THR A 108 13.62 -15.80 4.07
N VAL A 109 12.74 -14.82 4.29
CA VAL A 109 12.76 -13.52 3.62
C VAL A 109 13.58 -12.56 4.46
N ILE A 110 14.49 -11.84 3.81
CA ILE A 110 15.50 -11.01 4.46
C ILE A 110 15.41 -9.60 3.89
N PHE A 111 15.36 -8.62 4.79
CA PHE A 111 15.44 -7.20 4.49
C PHE A 111 16.84 -6.72 4.87
N ASN A 112 17.68 -6.47 3.88
CA ASN A 112 19.07 -6.07 4.08
C ASN A 112 19.25 -4.57 3.79
N GLN A 113 20.04 -3.87 4.60
CA GLN A 113 20.27 -2.42 4.47
C GLN A 113 21.10 -2.05 3.23
N ASN A 114 21.88 -2.99 2.68
CA ASN A 114 22.64 -2.75 1.46
C ASN A 114 21.74 -2.88 0.22
N THR A 115 21.21 -1.75 -0.24
CA THR A 115 20.33 -1.67 -1.42
C THR A 115 21.07 -1.74 -2.76
N SER A 116 22.40 -1.71 -2.74
CA SER A 116 23.25 -1.67 -3.94
C SER A 116 23.76 -3.05 -4.38
N LEU A 117 23.21 -4.13 -3.80
CA LEU A 117 23.62 -5.50 -4.10
C LEU A 117 23.43 -5.82 -5.60
N ARG A 118 24.51 -6.30 -6.23
CA ARG A 118 24.48 -6.88 -7.58
C ARG A 118 24.16 -8.36 -7.46
N GLY A 119 22.87 -8.66 -7.38
CA GLY A 119 22.37 -9.95 -7.01
C GLY A 119 22.59 -10.27 -5.53
N THR A 120 23.44 -11.24 -5.21
CA THR A 120 23.78 -11.59 -3.82
C THR A 120 25.24 -11.28 -3.47
N ASN A 121 25.99 -10.75 -4.43
CA ASN A 121 27.39 -10.39 -4.22
C ASN A 121 27.51 -9.19 -3.29
N GLY A 122 28.37 -9.30 -2.28
CA GLY A 122 28.52 -8.28 -1.23
C GLY A 122 27.49 -8.38 -0.11
N TYR A 123 26.70 -9.46 -0.06
CA TYR A 123 25.82 -9.75 1.06
C TYR A 123 26.63 -9.92 2.36
N GLN A 124 26.21 -9.21 3.40
CA GLN A 124 26.75 -9.29 4.76
C GLN A 124 25.58 -9.50 5.74
N PRO A 125 25.54 -10.62 6.49
CA PRO A 125 24.47 -10.89 7.45
C PRO A 125 24.28 -9.80 8.50
N GLU A 126 25.34 -9.08 8.84
CA GLU A 126 25.33 -7.97 9.81
C GLU A 126 24.49 -6.78 9.33
N GLN A 127 24.21 -6.70 8.03
CA GLN A 127 23.35 -5.69 7.42
C GLN A 127 21.89 -6.12 7.31
N ASP A 128 21.52 -7.30 7.82
CA ASP A 128 20.14 -7.75 7.86
C ASP A 128 19.37 -6.96 8.93
N ALA A 129 18.44 -6.11 8.49
CA ALA A 129 17.54 -5.39 9.38
C ALA A 129 16.41 -6.29 9.91
N LEU A 130 15.99 -7.28 9.11
CA LEU A 130 14.97 -8.24 9.51
C LEU A 130 15.09 -9.55 8.73
N ARG A 131 14.81 -10.67 9.41
CA ARG A 131 14.65 -11.99 8.81
C ARG A 131 13.32 -12.58 9.28
N VAL A 132 12.47 -12.99 8.34
CA VAL A 132 11.17 -13.60 8.63
C VAL A 132 10.98 -14.88 7.84
N ASP A 133 10.45 -15.90 8.51
CA ASP A 133 10.15 -17.17 7.86
C ASP A 133 8.71 -17.17 7.33
N ILE A 134 8.57 -17.46 6.03
CA ILE A 134 7.30 -17.48 5.31
C ILE A 134 7.12 -18.84 4.65
N ARG A 135 5.91 -19.40 4.76
CA ARG A 135 5.59 -20.65 4.07
C ARG A 135 5.27 -20.36 2.59
N PRO A 136 6.03 -20.90 1.62
CA PRO A 136 5.68 -20.79 0.21
C PRO A 136 4.38 -21.56 -0.07
N LYS A 137 3.57 -21.05 -1.00
CA LYS A 137 2.41 -21.78 -1.53
C LYS A 137 2.62 -22.02 -3.01
N PHE A 138 2.46 -23.28 -3.44
CA PHE A 138 2.49 -23.63 -4.86
C PHE A 138 1.06 -23.85 -5.35
N ALA A 139 0.65 -23.05 -6.33
CA ALA A 139 -0.63 -23.19 -6.98
C ALA A 139 -0.69 -24.48 -7.79
N ARG A 140 -1.85 -25.17 -7.76
CA ARG A 140 -2.04 -26.41 -8.52
C ARG A 140 -2.11 -26.16 -10.03
N THR A 141 -2.78 -25.08 -10.44
CA THR A 141 -3.10 -24.81 -11.85
C THR A 141 -2.73 -23.41 -12.32
N ARG A 142 -2.58 -22.43 -11.42
CA ARG A 142 -2.22 -21.07 -11.80
C ARG A 142 -0.71 -20.97 -12.02
N HIS A 143 -0.33 -20.60 -13.24
CA HIS A 143 1.06 -20.32 -13.63
C HIS A 143 1.22 -18.81 -13.84
N GLN A 144 2.28 -18.24 -13.28
CA GLN A 144 2.70 -16.85 -13.49
C GLN A 144 3.97 -16.85 -14.33
N GLU A 145 3.86 -16.48 -15.61
CA GLU A 145 5.01 -16.57 -16.51
C GLU A 145 6.14 -15.61 -16.15
N MET A 146 5.80 -14.38 -15.79
CA MET A 146 6.77 -13.34 -15.43
C MET A 146 6.66 -13.03 -13.95
N LEU A 147 7.79 -13.00 -13.24
CA LEU A 147 7.83 -12.64 -11.82
C LEU A 147 7.12 -11.31 -11.60
N GLN A 148 6.22 -11.29 -10.63
CA GLN A 148 5.39 -10.14 -10.32
C GLN A 148 5.30 -9.92 -8.81
N TYR A 149 5.40 -8.64 -8.42
CA TYR A 149 5.06 -8.18 -7.08
C TYR A 149 3.75 -7.39 -7.09
N GLU A 150 2.94 -7.60 -6.06
CA GLU A 150 1.73 -6.82 -5.79
C GLU A 150 1.69 -6.45 -4.31
N ILE A 151 1.25 -5.22 -4.01
CA ILE A 151 0.94 -4.79 -2.64
C ILE A 151 -0.58 -4.81 -2.52
N VAL A 152 -1.11 -5.63 -1.62
CA VAL A 152 -2.55 -5.81 -1.45
C VAL A 152 -2.98 -5.27 -0.10
N ARG A 153 -3.81 -4.22 -0.11
CA ARG A 153 -4.46 -3.68 1.07
C ARG A 153 -5.64 -4.58 1.47
N GLN A 154 -5.70 -4.97 2.74
CA GLN A 154 -6.86 -5.68 3.31
C GLN A 154 -7.77 -4.75 4.09
N ASN A 155 -7.19 -3.83 4.86
CA ASN A 155 -7.91 -2.77 5.56
C ASN A 155 -6.99 -1.55 5.77
N ILE A 156 -7.35 -0.64 6.66
CA ILE A 156 -6.58 0.60 6.86
C ILE A 156 -5.18 0.38 7.46
N GLU A 157 -4.96 -0.73 8.16
CA GLU A 157 -3.67 -1.04 8.82
C GLU A 157 -2.99 -2.31 8.30
N ASN A 158 -3.70 -3.17 7.58
CA ASN A 158 -3.21 -4.49 7.23
C ASN A 158 -3.21 -4.68 5.71
N GLY A 159 -2.18 -5.38 5.25
CA GLY A 159 -2.04 -5.84 3.89
C GLY A 159 -1.02 -6.97 3.79
N TYR A 160 -0.66 -7.31 2.57
CA TYR A 160 0.49 -8.18 2.31
C TYR A 160 1.16 -7.82 0.99
N ILE A 161 2.45 -8.14 0.88
CA ILE A 161 3.15 -8.16 -0.40
C ILE A 161 3.03 -9.59 -0.95
N LEU A 162 2.65 -9.69 -2.21
CA LEU A 162 2.55 -10.95 -2.93
C LEU A 162 3.66 -11.03 -3.97
N LEU A 163 4.53 -12.02 -3.84
CA LEU A 163 5.42 -12.46 -4.91
C LEU A 163 4.76 -13.62 -5.65
N SER A 164 4.54 -13.44 -6.95
CA SER A 164 4.03 -14.47 -7.85
C SER A 164 5.07 -14.79 -8.93
N TRP A 165 5.49 -16.04 -9.07
CA TRP A 165 6.33 -16.48 -10.18
C TRP A 165 6.24 -18.00 -10.37
N GLU A 166 6.05 -18.45 -11.61
CA GLU A 166 5.64 -19.83 -11.91
C GLU A 166 4.38 -20.16 -11.07
N LYS A 167 4.36 -21.28 -10.37
CA LYS A 167 3.29 -21.69 -9.45
C LYS A 167 3.51 -21.15 -8.05
N LEU A 168 4.66 -20.57 -7.72
CA LEU A 168 4.90 -19.99 -6.41
C LEU A 168 4.01 -18.77 -6.16
N ARG A 169 3.46 -18.72 -4.96
CA ARG A 169 2.89 -17.56 -4.31
C ARG A 169 3.51 -17.43 -2.91
N LEU A 170 4.19 -16.32 -2.66
CA LEU A 170 4.75 -15.99 -1.35
C LEU A 170 4.02 -14.76 -0.81
N TYR A 171 3.32 -14.94 0.31
CA TYR A 171 2.55 -13.88 0.97
C TYR A 171 3.35 -13.36 2.15
N LEU A 172 3.70 -12.09 2.12
CA LEU A 172 4.45 -11.42 3.18
C LEU A 172 3.52 -10.43 3.89
N PRO A 173 2.93 -10.80 5.04
CA PRO A 173 2.02 -9.93 5.77
C PRO A 173 2.72 -8.65 6.21
N ILE A 174 2.03 -7.52 6.06
CA ILE A 174 2.49 -6.20 6.50
C ILE A 174 1.38 -5.56 7.32
N LYS A 175 1.76 -5.04 8.48
CA LYS A 175 0.92 -4.19 9.31
C LYS A 175 1.60 -2.83 9.46
N VAL A 176 0.82 -1.77 9.28
CA VAL A 176 1.24 -0.38 9.47
C VAL A 176 0.53 0.20 10.69
N GLU A 177 1.08 1.24 11.27
CA GLU A 177 0.44 2.00 12.34
C GLU A 177 -0.41 3.11 11.73
N THR A 178 -1.73 3.05 11.91
CA THR A 178 -2.62 4.06 11.32
C THR A 178 -3.69 4.54 12.27
N MET A 179 -4.32 3.64 13.02
CA MET A 179 -5.41 4.03 13.93
C MET A 179 -4.89 4.91 15.06
N ASP A 180 -3.79 4.52 15.70
CA ASP A 180 -3.20 5.28 16.82
C ASP A 180 -2.78 6.69 16.36
N ARG A 181 -2.07 6.76 15.22
CA ARG A 181 -1.69 8.04 14.62
C ARG A 181 -2.90 8.91 14.24
N ALA A 182 -3.93 8.33 13.63
CA ALA A 182 -5.13 9.07 13.25
C ALA A 182 -5.87 9.62 14.47
N ILE A 183 -5.94 8.84 15.56
CA ILE A 183 -6.54 9.30 16.83
C ILE A 183 -5.75 10.48 17.40
N THR A 184 -4.42 10.40 17.43
CA THR A 184 -3.58 11.53 17.85
C THR A 184 -3.82 12.77 16.99
N GLU A 185 -3.84 12.63 15.65
CA GLU A 185 -4.13 13.75 14.74
C GLU A 185 -5.53 14.35 14.97
N ILE A 186 -6.54 13.53 15.30
CA ILE A 186 -7.88 13.99 15.66
C ILE A 186 -7.88 14.76 16.98
N GLU A 187 -7.18 14.26 18.00
CA GLU A 187 -7.10 14.90 19.32
C GLU A 187 -6.36 16.25 19.25
N GLU A 188 -5.27 16.31 18.48
CA GLU A 188 -4.56 17.56 18.21
C GLU A 188 -5.42 18.56 17.44
N ALA A 189 -6.19 18.10 16.44
CA ALA A 189 -7.11 18.94 15.69
C ALA A 189 -8.24 19.50 16.57
N LEU A 190 -8.80 18.69 17.47
CA LEU A 190 -9.77 19.15 18.46
C LEU A 190 -9.18 20.20 19.39
N ALA A 191 -8.00 19.96 19.94
CA ALA A 191 -7.32 20.89 20.85
C ALA A 191 -6.98 22.25 20.21
N ALA A 192 -6.77 22.27 18.88
CA ALA A 192 -6.47 23.48 18.11
C ALA A 192 -7.72 24.22 17.59
N THR A 193 -8.91 23.62 17.68
CA THR A 193 -10.15 24.15 17.11
C THR A 193 -10.99 24.85 18.19
N PRO A 194 -11.46 26.09 17.98
CA PRO A 194 -12.43 26.71 18.89
C PRO A 194 -13.72 25.89 19.00
N ASP A 195 -14.40 25.94 20.15
CA ASP A 195 -15.61 25.16 20.46
C ASP A 195 -16.66 25.16 19.32
N GLU A 196 -16.89 26.32 18.69
CA GLU A 196 -17.84 26.49 17.57
C GLU A 196 -17.51 25.70 16.30
N GLY A 197 -16.25 25.26 16.15
CA GLY A 197 -15.75 24.46 15.04
C GLY A 197 -15.59 22.97 15.37
N GLU A 198 -15.63 22.57 16.66
CA GLU A 198 -15.36 21.19 17.07
C GLU A 198 -16.32 20.17 16.42
N TRP A 199 -17.59 20.55 16.22
CA TRP A 199 -18.59 19.68 15.61
C TRP A 199 -18.13 19.11 14.25
N GLU A 200 -17.36 19.87 13.48
CA GLU A 200 -16.87 19.48 12.17
C GLU A 200 -15.72 18.48 12.30
N ILE A 201 -14.81 18.69 13.26
CA ILE A 201 -13.73 17.75 13.55
C ILE A 201 -14.33 16.43 14.08
N TYR A 202 -15.30 16.49 14.98
CA TYR A 202 -16.03 15.29 15.44
C TYR A 202 -16.72 14.57 14.28
N LEU A 203 -17.31 15.29 13.32
CA LEU A 203 -17.96 14.69 12.16
C LEU A 203 -16.95 13.95 11.27
N GLN A 204 -15.82 14.60 10.96
CA GLN A 204 -14.75 14.02 10.14
C GLN A 204 -14.14 12.78 10.82
N ALA A 205 -13.85 12.88 12.12
CA ALA A 205 -13.36 11.78 12.93
C ALA A 205 -14.34 10.61 12.94
N ALA A 206 -15.64 10.88 13.15
CA ALA A 206 -16.67 9.84 13.14
C ALA A 206 -16.77 9.12 11.79
N ASP A 207 -16.69 9.85 10.67
CA ASP A 207 -16.76 9.26 9.33
C ASP A 207 -15.54 8.37 9.05
N PHE A 208 -14.33 8.86 9.39
CA PHE A 208 -13.10 8.09 9.30
C PHE A 208 -13.16 6.81 10.15
N LEU A 209 -13.55 6.93 11.42
CA LEU A 209 -13.67 5.81 12.35
C LEU A 209 -14.72 4.79 11.89
N PHE A 210 -15.83 5.26 11.30
CA PHE A 210 -16.86 4.37 10.78
C PHE A 210 -16.36 3.60 9.56
N TRP A 211 -15.71 4.30 8.62
CA TRP A 211 -15.12 3.70 7.43
C TRP A 211 -13.98 2.72 7.75
N SER A 212 -13.19 3.00 8.79
CA SER A 212 -12.10 2.11 9.24
C SER A 212 -12.61 0.88 10.00
N GLY A 213 -13.89 0.83 10.37
CA GLY A 213 -14.51 -0.27 11.10
C GLY A 213 -14.52 -0.11 12.61
N ALA A 214 -14.02 1.00 13.16
CA ALA A 214 -14.09 1.35 14.58
C ALA A 214 -15.47 1.91 14.95
N VAL A 215 -16.52 1.09 14.81
CA VAL A 215 -17.93 1.51 14.89
C VAL A 215 -18.30 2.14 16.24
N ASN A 216 -17.77 1.62 17.35
CA ASN A 216 -18.09 2.15 18.69
C ASN A 216 -17.50 3.55 18.90
N PRO A 217 -16.19 3.79 18.69
CA PRO A 217 -15.64 5.14 18.65
C PRO A 217 -16.39 6.05 17.67
N ALA A 218 -16.66 5.57 16.45
CA ALA A 218 -17.36 6.36 15.44
C ALA A 218 -18.70 6.89 15.94
N ARG A 219 -19.51 6.07 16.63
CA ARG A 219 -20.78 6.51 17.23
C ARG A 219 -20.55 7.61 18.25
N THR A 220 -19.58 7.45 19.14
CA THR A 220 -19.27 8.45 20.17
C THR A 220 -18.91 9.80 19.54
N TYR A 221 -18.07 9.82 18.51
CA TYR A 221 -17.70 11.05 17.81
C TYR A 221 -18.89 11.62 17.02
N ALA A 222 -19.70 10.79 16.37
CA ALA A 222 -20.88 11.25 15.65
C ALA A 222 -21.91 11.89 16.60
N GLN A 223 -22.10 11.33 17.79
CA GLN A 223 -22.97 11.89 18.82
C GLN A 223 -22.44 13.25 19.29
N LYS A 224 -21.14 13.34 19.63
CA LYS A 224 -20.52 14.62 20.00
C LYS A 224 -20.68 15.68 18.90
N SER A 225 -20.57 15.31 17.64
CA SER A 225 -20.78 16.22 16.51
C SER A 225 -22.19 16.82 16.52
N VAL A 226 -23.22 15.98 16.58
CA VAL A 226 -24.62 16.45 16.54
C VAL A 226 -25.05 17.18 17.82
N ASP A 227 -24.44 16.84 18.97
CA ASP A 227 -24.67 17.52 20.25
C ASP A 227 -24.07 18.94 20.25
N ASN A 228 -22.87 19.10 19.67
CA ASN A 228 -22.23 20.41 19.52
C ASN A 228 -22.96 21.28 18.49
N LYS A 229 -23.27 20.69 17.32
CA LYS A 229 -24.02 21.38 16.28
C LYS A 229 -24.88 20.39 15.47
N PRO A 230 -26.20 20.44 15.64
CA PRO A 230 -27.13 19.67 14.82
C PRO A 230 -26.95 19.96 13.33
N THR A 231 -26.59 18.94 12.54
CA THR A 231 -26.49 19.02 11.07
C THR A 231 -27.12 17.81 10.41
N ALA A 232 -27.67 17.99 9.20
CA ALA A 232 -28.22 16.89 8.42
C ALA A 232 -27.18 15.78 8.16
N GLN A 233 -25.94 16.19 7.88
CA GLN A 233 -24.80 15.30 7.64
C GLN A 233 -24.43 14.50 8.90
N GLY A 234 -24.34 15.16 10.06
CA GLY A 234 -24.03 14.50 11.33
C GLY A 234 -25.07 13.46 11.71
N TYR A 235 -26.35 13.82 11.64
CA TYR A 235 -27.43 12.86 11.91
C TYR A 235 -27.49 11.73 10.88
N TRP A 236 -27.19 12.00 9.62
CA TRP A 236 -27.15 10.94 8.61
C TRP A 236 -26.01 9.95 8.84
N LEU A 237 -24.84 10.43 9.25
CA LEU A 237 -23.73 9.56 9.64
C LEU A 237 -24.11 8.73 10.89
N LEU A 238 -24.64 9.38 11.93
CA LEU A 238 -25.09 8.72 13.15
C LEU A 238 -26.14 7.63 12.87
N ALA A 239 -27.07 7.90 11.96
CA ALA A 239 -28.07 6.92 11.53
C ALA A 239 -27.44 5.66 10.92
N ARG A 240 -26.47 5.84 10.01
CA ARG A 240 -25.74 4.72 9.38
C ARG A 240 -24.92 3.92 10.40
N ILE A 241 -24.32 4.61 11.38
CA ILE A 241 -23.57 3.97 12.45
C ILE A 241 -24.51 3.15 13.35
N ASN A 242 -25.64 3.73 13.78
CA ASN A 242 -26.63 3.04 14.61
C ASN A 242 -27.18 1.79 13.89
N ALA A 243 -27.50 1.90 12.60
CA ALA A 243 -27.96 0.75 11.81
C ALA A 243 -26.88 -0.34 11.68
N LYS A 244 -25.59 0.03 11.58
CA LYS A 244 -24.49 -0.95 11.57
C LYS A 244 -24.37 -1.72 12.89
N GLN A 245 -24.87 -1.15 13.97
CA GLN A 245 -24.97 -1.77 15.30
C GLN A 245 -26.34 -2.42 15.54
N GLU A 246 -27.19 -2.54 14.51
CA GLU A 246 -28.55 -3.09 14.61
C GLU A 246 -29.47 -2.29 15.55
N ALA A 247 -29.08 -1.06 15.91
CA ALA A 247 -29.87 -0.12 16.69
C ALA A 247 -30.85 0.63 15.79
N TYR A 248 -31.75 -0.10 15.13
CA TYR A 248 -32.61 0.42 14.06
C TYR A 248 -33.56 1.52 14.52
N GLN A 249 -34.04 1.46 15.76
CA GLN A 249 -34.88 2.54 16.31
C GLN A 249 -34.09 3.86 16.37
N ALA A 250 -32.88 3.85 16.91
CA ALA A 250 -32.01 5.03 16.97
C ALA A 250 -31.56 5.48 15.56
N ALA A 251 -31.41 4.55 14.62
CA ALA A 251 -31.13 4.89 13.22
C ALA A 251 -32.29 5.66 12.58
N LEU A 252 -33.54 5.20 12.78
CA LEU A 252 -34.74 5.84 12.25
C LEU A 252 -34.97 7.23 12.86
N GLU A 253 -34.72 7.40 14.15
CA GLU A 253 -34.76 8.71 14.82
C GLU A 253 -33.74 9.67 14.21
N ALA A 254 -32.48 9.24 14.07
CA ALA A 254 -31.43 10.05 13.46
C ALA A 254 -31.73 10.40 11.99
N THR A 255 -32.29 9.49 11.19
CA THR A 255 -32.73 9.85 9.81
C THR A 255 -33.82 10.92 9.78
N SER A 256 -34.72 10.90 10.77
CA SER A 256 -35.80 11.89 10.86
C SER A 256 -35.24 13.27 11.18
N GLU A 257 -34.28 13.34 12.11
CA GLU A 257 -33.55 14.59 12.39
C GLU A 257 -32.73 15.07 11.18
N ALA A 258 -32.07 14.16 10.46
CA ALA A 258 -31.33 14.50 9.25
C ALA A 258 -32.22 15.18 8.20
N LEU A 259 -33.43 14.65 7.97
CA LEU A 259 -34.38 15.21 7.01
C LEU A 259 -34.98 16.56 7.44
N LYS A 260 -35.19 16.77 8.75
CA LYS A 260 -35.63 18.08 9.27
C LYS A 260 -34.61 19.19 8.99
N LEU A 261 -33.33 18.87 9.12
CA LEU A 261 -32.22 19.81 8.92
C LEU A 261 -31.71 19.85 7.47
N ALA A 262 -32.27 19.03 6.58
CA ALA A 262 -31.77 18.86 5.22
C ALA A 262 -32.04 20.09 4.32
N ASP A 263 -30.97 20.69 3.82
CA ASP A 263 -31.02 21.68 2.74
C ASP A 263 -31.26 21.01 1.36
N ASN A 264 -31.32 21.84 0.31
CA ASN A 264 -31.56 21.34 -1.05
C ASN A 264 -30.41 20.45 -1.55
N ASN A 265 -29.16 20.75 -1.16
CA ASN A 265 -27.99 19.98 -1.58
C ASN A 265 -27.98 18.59 -0.93
N PHE A 266 -28.29 18.52 0.35
CA PHE A 266 -28.44 17.27 1.09
C PHE A 266 -29.58 16.43 0.50
N LYS A 267 -30.76 17.03 0.26
CA LYS A 267 -31.90 16.32 -0.33
C LYS A 267 -31.57 15.78 -1.72
N ALA A 268 -30.91 16.58 -2.55
CA ALA A 268 -30.47 16.14 -3.88
C ALA A 268 -29.48 14.97 -3.82
N ARG A 269 -28.54 15.00 -2.86
CA ARG A 269 -27.48 13.98 -2.75
C ARG A 269 -27.91 12.72 -2.01
N TYR A 270 -28.70 12.85 -0.95
CA TYR A 270 -28.98 11.77 0.00
C TYR A 270 -30.47 11.51 0.22
N GLY A 271 -31.37 12.41 -0.18
CA GLY A 271 -32.80 12.32 0.18
C GLY A 271 -33.44 10.98 -0.18
N LYS A 272 -33.21 10.50 -1.41
CA LYS A 272 -33.69 9.18 -1.86
C LYS A 272 -33.09 8.04 -1.03
N THR A 273 -31.77 8.05 -0.83
CA THR A 273 -31.06 7.03 -0.04
C THR A 273 -31.55 6.98 1.41
N VAL A 274 -31.81 8.14 2.02
CA VAL A 274 -32.34 8.21 3.39
C VAL A 274 -33.74 7.57 3.45
N GLN A 275 -34.62 7.87 2.50
CA GLN A 275 -35.96 7.29 2.44
C GLN A 275 -35.93 5.77 2.23
N GLU A 276 -35.09 5.28 1.31
CA GLU A 276 -34.90 3.85 1.08
C GLU A 276 -34.39 3.13 2.33
N LYS A 277 -33.43 3.74 3.04
CA LYS A 277 -32.91 3.18 4.30
C LYS A 277 -33.92 3.24 5.43
N GLN A 278 -34.73 4.28 5.52
CA GLN A 278 -35.84 4.34 6.48
C GLN A 278 -36.85 3.22 6.27
N ALA A 279 -37.17 2.87 5.02
CA ALA A 279 -38.05 1.74 4.73
C ALA A 279 -37.40 0.41 5.17
N ALA A 280 -36.17 0.15 4.72
CA ALA A 280 -35.45 -1.08 5.06
C ALA A 280 -35.27 -1.27 6.58
N TRP A 281 -34.86 -0.22 7.30
CA TRP A 281 -34.65 -0.31 8.75
C TRP A 281 -35.94 -0.38 9.57
N LYS A 282 -37.09 0.04 9.02
CA LYS A 282 -38.40 -0.21 9.65
C LYS A 282 -38.78 -1.68 9.61
N ASP A 283 -38.42 -2.37 8.53
CA ASP A 283 -38.66 -3.80 8.36
C ASP A 283 -37.71 -4.61 9.24
N GLU A 284 -36.42 -4.25 9.29
CA GLU A 284 -35.41 -4.92 10.14
C GLU A 284 -35.61 -4.72 11.65
N ARG A 285 -36.45 -3.75 12.06
CA ARG A 285 -36.81 -3.52 13.46
C ARG A 285 -37.91 -4.49 13.97
N GLN A 286 -38.69 -5.08 13.07
CA GLN A 286 -39.82 -5.97 13.41
C GLN A 286 -39.32 -7.37 13.78
#